data_AF-A0A2S5GBH1-F1
#
_entry.id   AF-A0A2S5GBH1-F1
#
_cell.length_a   1.000
_cell.length_b   1.000
_cell.length_c   1.000
_cell.angle_alpha   90.00
_cell.angle_beta   90.00
_cell.angle_gamma   90.00
#
_symmetry.space_group_name_H-M   'P 1'
#
loop_
_entity.id
_entity.type
_entity.pdbx_description
1 polymer ?
#
loop_
_entity_poly.entity_id
_entity_poly.type
_entity_poly.pdbx_seq_one_letter_code
_entity_poly.pdbx_strand_id
1 'polypeptide(L)'
;MKKAIHRINPSSKATGVSELQLKKTEKELGAVFPEEYKELFLETNGAAFDEWILYPIQPIEQGRLSKDIVKMNKEKRPENLPDDMICIGEKTNGDKLCYRIRRRLMQEQIYVYYEKTEKCDCKSSDLKSFIDWFVPKVDTTKPNNIGVFKIESGNLVVADPYYLEDDESEGKISISNVKNGEWTASLSYLPDETIKSLTVYYGDKKSSGRWHACEKMIAVDSASAGVFDPSLSVQIKDDEYIEITSSDVQGGIVPGGAISVSGYGDGLYEVNVKYNRSKEVVGVMIGFEEDY
;
A
#
# COMPACT_ATOMS: atom_id res chain seq x y z
N MET A 1 1.03 3.24 18.97
CA MET A 1 1.74 2.92 17.71
C MET A 1 1.62 1.50 17.13
N LYS A 2 1.19 0.47 17.86
CA LYS A 2 1.24 -0.94 17.37
C LYS A 2 0.66 -1.18 15.97
N LYS A 3 -0.40 -0.45 15.60
CA LYS A 3 -1.02 -0.52 14.28
C LYS A 3 -0.25 0.19 13.15
N ALA A 4 0.70 1.09 13.41
CA ALA A 4 1.48 1.75 12.35
C ALA A 4 2.86 1.10 12.10
N ILE A 5 3.32 0.22 13.00
CA ILE A 5 4.63 -0.44 12.90
C ILE A 5 4.73 -1.35 11.66
N HIS A 6 3.62 -1.95 11.22
CA HIS A 6 3.60 -2.78 10.01
C HIS A 6 3.87 -1.97 8.73
N ARG A 7 3.66 -0.63 8.77
CA ARG A 7 3.90 0.30 7.66
C ARG A 7 5.36 0.73 7.53
N ILE A 8 6.20 0.40 8.51
CA ILE A 8 7.63 0.71 8.44
C ILE A 8 8.25 -0.10 7.31
N ASN A 9 8.96 0.58 6.41
CA ASN A 9 9.71 -0.07 5.34
C ASN A 9 10.64 -1.13 5.97
N PRO A 10 10.53 -2.42 5.61
CA PRO A 10 11.32 -3.50 6.22
C PRO A 10 12.83 -3.25 6.17
N SER A 11 13.33 -2.60 5.12
CA SER A 11 14.75 -2.26 4.96
C SER A 11 15.24 -1.15 5.90
N SER A 12 14.33 -0.37 6.48
CA SER A 12 14.63 0.71 7.43
C SER A 12 14.50 0.31 8.90
N LYS A 13 14.03 -0.92 9.19
CA LYS A 13 13.88 -1.39 10.57
C LYS A 13 15.25 -1.49 11.24
N ALA A 14 15.51 -0.56 12.14
CA ALA A 14 16.66 -0.57 13.04
C ALA A 14 16.22 -0.98 14.45
N THR A 15 17.17 -1.42 15.28
CA THR A 15 16.95 -1.60 16.72
C THR A 15 16.49 -0.28 17.35
N GLY A 16 15.44 -0.35 18.17
CA GLY A 16 14.96 0.79 18.95
C GLY A 16 15.98 1.31 19.96
N VAL A 17 15.67 2.46 20.55
CA VAL A 17 16.51 3.11 21.56
C VAL A 17 16.01 2.82 22.96
N SER A 18 16.88 3.02 23.96
CA SER A 18 16.50 2.92 25.38
C SER A 18 15.76 4.16 25.88
N GLU A 19 14.99 4.03 26.96
CA GLU A 19 14.40 5.18 27.66
C GLU A 19 15.43 6.22 28.11
N LEU A 20 16.64 5.77 28.48
CA LEU A 20 17.71 6.68 28.87
C LEU A 20 18.14 7.56 27.69
N GLN A 21 18.18 7.01 26.47
CA GLN A 21 18.47 7.78 25.27
C GLN A 21 17.35 8.78 24.98
N LEU A 22 16.08 8.36 25.05
CA LEU A 22 14.94 9.27 24.89
C LEU A 22 15.06 10.48 25.83
N LYS A 23 15.25 10.24 27.13
CA LYS A 23 15.38 11.32 28.14
C LYS A 23 16.58 12.24 27.88
N LYS A 24 17.71 11.69 27.43
CA LYS A 24 18.88 12.49 27.07
C LYS A 24 18.59 13.38 25.86
N THR A 25 17.98 12.82 24.83
CA THR A 25 17.59 13.55 23.62
C THR A 25 16.56 14.62 23.91
N GLU A 26 15.53 14.34 24.71
CA GLU A 26 14.53 15.34 25.14
C GLU A 26 15.20 16.52 25.87
N LYS A 27 16.15 16.22 26.77
CA LYS A 27 16.91 17.24 27.48
C LYS A 27 17.76 18.07 26.54
N GLU A 28 18.44 17.44 25.58
CA GLU A 28 19.25 18.14 24.60
C GLU A 28 18.40 19.01 23.67
N LEU A 29 17.27 18.49 23.20
CA LEU A 29 16.34 19.19 22.31
C LEU A 29 15.56 20.30 23.04
N GLY A 30 15.46 20.20 24.38
CA GLY A 30 14.65 21.11 25.19
C GLY A 30 13.15 20.84 25.07
N ALA A 31 12.76 19.65 24.64
CA ALA A 31 11.39 19.27 24.34
C ALA A 31 11.10 17.82 24.77
N VAL A 32 9.90 17.58 25.29
CA VAL A 32 9.39 16.28 25.72
C VAL A 32 8.61 15.65 24.57
N PHE A 33 8.91 14.40 24.25
CA PHE A 33 8.29 13.66 23.16
C PHE A 33 6.87 13.20 23.52
N PRO A 34 5.94 13.15 22.53
CA PRO A 34 4.64 12.52 22.72
C PRO A 34 4.81 11.01 23.01
N GLU A 35 3.86 10.42 23.74
CA GLU A 35 3.93 8.99 24.10
C GLU A 35 4.01 8.10 22.86
N GLU A 36 3.19 8.41 21.85
CA GLU A 36 3.18 7.72 20.57
C GLU A 36 4.57 7.69 19.89
N TYR A 37 5.28 8.81 19.91
CA TYR A 37 6.61 8.92 19.32
C TYR A 37 7.64 8.10 20.11
N LYS A 38 7.55 8.09 21.44
CA LYS A 38 8.43 7.27 22.29
C LYS A 38 8.21 5.79 22.05
N GLU A 39 6.95 5.34 21.99
CA GLU A 39 6.62 3.94 21.66
C GLU A 39 7.26 3.51 20.33
N LEU A 40 7.19 4.36 19.30
CA LEU A 40 7.83 4.07 18.02
C LEU A 40 9.34 3.92 18.17
N PHE A 41 9.98 4.85 18.88
CA PHE A 41 11.44 4.88 19.01
C PHE A 41 12.00 3.78 19.91
N LEU A 42 11.20 3.27 20.85
CA LEU A 42 11.54 2.07 21.64
C LEU A 42 11.56 0.80 20.76
N GLU A 43 10.74 0.76 19.71
CA GLU A 43 10.66 -0.38 18.79
C GLU A 43 11.66 -0.26 17.62
N THR A 44 11.86 0.95 17.08
CA THR A 44 12.77 1.19 15.97
C THR A 44 13.32 2.61 15.92
N ASN A 45 14.53 2.80 15.39
CA ASN A 45 15.20 4.10 15.38
C ASN A 45 15.33 4.67 13.96
N GLY A 46 14.60 5.76 13.66
CA GLY A 46 14.64 6.40 12.34
C GLY A 46 13.83 5.67 11.27
N ALA A 47 12.62 5.23 11.64
CA ALA A 47 11.69 4.55 10.72
C ALA A 47 11.47 5.33 9.42
N ALA A 48 11.43 4.61 8.31
CA ALA A 48 10.95 5.13 7.04
C ALA A 48 9.54 4.62 6.71
N PHE A 49 8.68 5.53 6.24
CA PHE A 49 7.32 5.29 5.79
C PHE A 49 7.21 5.84 4.36
N ASP A 50 7.26 4.95 3.36
CA ASP A 50 7.41 5.35 1.95
C ASP A 50 8.61 6.32 1.76
N GLU A 51 8.38 7.53 1.23
CA GLU A 51 9.40 8.56 1.03
C GLU A 51 9.75 9.36 2.31
N TRP A 52 9.00 9.19 3.39
CA TRP A 52 9.25 9.87 4.66
C TRP A 52 10.26 9.10 5.51
N ILE A 53 11.27 9.79 6.01
CA ILE A 53 12.31 9.21 6.86
C ILE A 53 12.35 10.02 8.16
N LEU A 54 12.09 9.36 9.30
CA LEU A 54 12.22 9.99 10.60
C LEU A 54 13.70 10.17 10.97
N TYR A 55 14.01 11.29 11.60
CA TYR A 55 15.35 11.55 12.10
C TYR A 55 15.65 10.63 13.28
N PRO A 56 16.73 9.83 13.19
CA PRO A 56 17.07 8.90 14.25
C PRO A 56 17.51 9.65 15.51
N ILE A 57 17.46 8.95 16.64
CA ILE A 57 18.06 9.34 17.89
C ILE A 57 19.48 8.77 17.93
N GLN A 58 20.43 9.57 18.42
CA GLN A 58 21.84 9.16 18.51
C GLN A 58 21.98 7.87 19.36
N PRO A 59 22.49 6.77 18.78
CA PRO A 59 22.83 5.55 19.51
C PRO A 59 23.97 5.80 20.50
N ILE A 60 23.96 5.09 21.64
CA ILE A 60 25.03 5.17 22.66
C ILE A 60 26.34 4.56 22.15
N GLU A 61 26.25 3.43 21.43
CA GLU A 61 27.41 2.58 21.10
C GLU A 61 27.88 2.71 19.66
N GLN A 62 27.07 3.29 18.77
CA GLN A 62 27.45 3.48 17.37
C GLN A 62 28.01 4.88 17.17
N GLY A 63 28.86 5.04 16.14
CA GLY A 63 29.47 6.31 15.78
C GLY A 63 28.47 7.47 15.62
N ARG A 64 28.98 8.69 15.67
CA ARG A 64 28.15 9.90 15.59
C ARG A 64 27.40 9.96 14.25
N LEU A 65 26.07 9.99 14.28
CA LEU A 65 25.24 10.03 13.09
C LEU A 65 25.41 11.37 12.36
N SER A 66 25.37 11.35 11.03
CA SER A 66 25.46 12.57 10.21
C SER A 66 24.14 13.37 10.18
N LYS A 67 23.03 12.68 10.47
CA LYS A 67 21.68 13.21 10.63
C LYS A 67 21.03 12.53 11.83
N ASP A 68 20.69 13.31 12.85
CA ASP A 68 19.90 12.89 14.02
C ASP A 68 18.96 14.04 14.39
N ILE A 69 17.91 13.75 15.16
CA ILE A 69 16.88 14.74 15.50
C ILE A 69 17.45 16.01 16.15
N VAL A 70 18.50 15.89 16.97
CA VAL A 70 19.10 17.06 17.65
C VAL A 70 19.84 17.93 16.65
N LYS A 71 20.69 17.34 15.81
CA LYS A 71 21.43 18.08 14.78
C LYS A 71 20.52 18.72 13.76
N MET A 72 19.47 18.02 13.34
CA MET A 72 18.53 18.55 12.35
C MET A 72 17.75 19.76 12.87
N ASN A 73 17.58 19.89 14.20
CA ASN A 73 16.90 21.04 14.79
C ASN A 73 17.82 22.13 15.34
N LYS A 74 19.11 21.84 15.60
CA LYS A 74 20.07 22.82 16.12
C LYS A 74 21.08 23.33 15.10
N GLU A 75 21.54 22.45 14.21
CA GLU A 75 22.63 22.74 13.28
C GLU A 75 22.10 22.93 11.84
N LYS A 76 21.05 22.18 11.47
CA LYS A 76 20.51 22.13 10.09
C LYS A 76 19.03 22.51 10.01
N ARG A 77 18.59 23.36 10.92
CA ARG A 77 17.20 23.84 10.98
C ARG A 77 16.90 24.69 9.74
N PRO A 78 15.75 24.50 9.05
CA PRO A 78 15.34 25.40 7.98
C PRO A 78 15.17 26.83 8.49
N GLU A 79 15.66 27.81 7.74
CA GLU A 79 15.73 29.22 8.16
C GLU A 79 14.35 29.81 8.49
N ASN A 80 13.33 29.48 7.69
CA ASN A 80 11.97 30.01 7.80
C ASN A 80 11.00 29.09 8.58
N LEU A 81 11.51 28.07 9.26
CA LEU A 81 10.68 27.19 10.07
C LEU A 81 10.27 27.89 11.39
N PRO A 82 8.96 27.99 11.71
CA PRO A 82 8.50 28.64 12.94
C PRO A 82 9.17 28.12 14.20
N ASP A 83 9.62 29.00 15.09
CA ASP A 83 10.42 28.67 16.29
C ASP A 83 9.76 27.64 17.21
N ASP A 84 8.44 27.55 17.18
CA ASP A 84 7.66 26.57 17.94
C ASP A 84 7.49 25.23 17.22
N MET A 85 8.29 24.94 16.20
CA MET A 85 8.27 23.66 15.47
C MET A 85 9.58 22.88 15.65
N ILE A 86 9.47 21.56 15.73
CA ILE A 86 10.58 20.60 15.68
C ILE A 86 10.39 19.69 14.50
N CYS A 87 11.40 19.61 13.63
CA CYS A 87 11.43 18.60 12.58
C CYS A 87 11.75 17.23 13.18
N ILE A 88 10.88 16.26 12.90
CA ILE A 88 11.05 14.86 13.30
C ILE A 88 11.41 13.95 12.13
N GLY A 89 11.33 14.45 10.90
CA GLY A 89 11.70 13.69 9.70
C GLY A 89 11.69 14.55 8.44
N GLU A 90 12.07 13.94 7.32
CA GLU A 90 12.07 14.57 6.01
C GLU A 90 11.54 13.62 4.93
N LYS A 91 10.96 14.22 3.90
CA LYS A 91 10.61 13.56 2.64
C LYS A 91 11.76 13.71 1.65
N THR A 92 11.85 12.81 0.67
CA THR A 92 12.85 12.84 -0.43
C THR A 92 12.91 14.17 -1.17
N ASN A 93 11.78 14.88 -1.30
CA ASN A 93 11.68 16.19 -1.96
C ASN A 93 12.14 17.37 -1.08
N GLY A 94 12.53 17.11 0.17
CA GLY A 94 12.97 18.11 1.14
C GLY A 94 11.90 18.57 2.13
N ASP A 95 10.63 18.22 1.96
CA ASP A 95 9.58 18.61 2.93
C ASP A 95 9.88 18.03 4.31
N LYS A 96 9.57 18.76 5.38
CA LYS A 96 9.84 18.36 6.76
C LYS A 96 8.55 17.95 7.46
N LEU A 97 8.63 16.85 8.21
CA LEU A 97 7.58 16.44 9.13
C LEU A 97 7.89 17.03 10.50
N CYS A 98 6.91 17.67 11.15
CA CYS A 98 7.15 18.48 12.34
C CYS A 98 6.11 18.23 13.44
N TYR A 99 6.56 18.35 14.69
CA TYR A 99 5.69 18.61 15.84
C TYR A 99 5.75 20.07 16.23
N ARG A 100 4.63 20.58 16.75
CA ARG A 100 4.61 21.89 17.43
C ARG A 100 5.01 21.73 18.90
N ILE A 101 5.84 22.62 19.44
CA ILE A 101 6.19 22.71 20.86
C ILE A 101 5.33 23.78 21.54
N ARG A 102 4.76 23.42 22.70
CA ARG A 102 4.21 24.38 23.66
C ARG A 102 4.71 24.07 25.07
N ARG A 103 5.37 25.05 25.72
CA ARG A 103 5.94 24.89 27.07
C ARG A 103 6.84 23.64 27.19
N ARG A 104 7.69 23.41 26.17
CA ARG A 104 8.56 22.22 26.01
C ARG A 104 7.83 20.92 25.72
N LEU A 105 6.50 20.87 25.67
CA LEU A 105 5.79 19.67 25.26
C LEU A 105 5.64 19.68 23.74
N MET A 106 6.11 18.64 23.06
CA MET A 106 5.68 18.39 21.68
C MET A 106 4.22 17.97 21.71
N GLN A 107 3.40 18.69 20.97
CA GLN A 107 1.99 18.36 20.81
C GLN A 107 1.85 17.22 19.81
N GLU A 108 0.77 16.44 19.91
CA GLU A 108 0.55 15.25 19.07
C GLU A 108 0.26 15.61 17.60
N GLN A 109 -0.25 16.83 17.34
CA GLN A 109 -0.57 17.27 15.99
C GLN A 109 0.66 17.29 15.08
N ILE A 110 0.51 16.69 13.90
CA ILE A 110 1.56 16.62 12.89
C ILE A 110 1.41 17.75 11.90
N TYR A 111 2.52 18.43 11.66
CA TYR A 111 2.64 19.50 10.68
C TYR A 111 3.58 19.07 9.56
N VAL A 112 3.30 19.53 8.34
CA VAL A 112 4.24 19.45 7.23
C VAL A 112 4.73 20.86 6.92
N TYR A 113 6.04 21.05 6.95
CA TYR A 113 6.71 22.23 6.41
C TYR A 113 7.14 21.94 4.97
N TYR A 114 6.63 22.72 4.03
CA TYR A 114 6.91 22.57 2.62
C TYR A 114 8.16 23.35 2.21
N GLU A 115 9.21 22.66 1.79
CA GLU A 115 10.52 23.28 1.51
C GLU A 115 10.41 24.35 0.42
N LYS A 116 9.59 24.11 -0.61
CA LYS A 116 9.45 25.01 -1.76
C LYS A 116 8.62 26.26 -1.48
N THR A 117 7.66 26.18 -0.58
CA THR A 117 6.71 27.28 -0.33
C THR A 117 6.90 27.93 1.03
N GLU A 118 7.72 27.33 1.89
CA GLU A 118 8.02 27.74 3.26
C GLU A 118 6.77 27.85 4.15
N LYS A 119 5.71 27.10 3.80
CA LYS A 119 4.46 27.04 4.55
C LYS A 119 4.42 25.85 5.48
N CYS A 120 3.74 26.01 6.62
CA CYS A 120 3.42 24.94 7.55
C CYS A 120 1.91 24.67 7.56
N ASP A 121 1.52 23.42 7.31
CA ASP A 121 0.13 22.97 7.41
C ASP A 121 -0.01 21.87 8.48
N CYS A 122 -1.06 21.95 9.30
CA CYS A 122 -1.46 20.85 10.16
C CYS A 122 -2.13 19.78 9.29
N LYS A 123 -1.61 18.54 9.29
CA LYS A 123 -2.13 17.44 8.46
C LYS A 123 -2.92 16.40 9.24
N SER A 124 -2.56 16.13 10.49
CA SER A 124 -3.26 15.13 11.32
C SER A 124 -3.18 15.46 12.80
N SER A 125 -4.01 14.78 13.59
CA SER A 125 -4.03 14.85 15.05
C SER A 125 -2.85 14.16 15.73
N ASP A 126 -2.27 13.16 15.06
CA ASP A 126 -1.25 12.25 15.58
C ASP A 126 -0.45 11.61 14.44
N LEU A 127 0.70 11.00 14.77
CA LEU A 127 1.64 10.42 13.80
C LEU A 127 1.05 9.19 13.13
N LYS A 128 0.32 8.34 13.87
CA LYS A 128 -0.37 7.19 13.28
C LYS A 128 -1.33 7.63 12.19
N SER A 129 -2.21 8.59 12.47
CA SER A 129 -3.17 9.10 11.51
C SER A 129 -2.46 9.74 10.32
N PHE A 130 -1.32 10.41 10.52
CA PHE A 130 -0.53 10.89 9.39
C PHE A 130 -0.10 9.73 8.47
N ILE A 131 0.45 8.67 9.06
CA ILE A 131 0.93 7.49 8.31
C ILE A 131 -0.22 6.76 7.61
N ASP A 132 -1.39 6.66 8.25
CA ASP A 132 -2.53 5.95 7.69
C ASP A 132 -3.17 6.69 6.50
N TRP A 133 -3.18 8.04 6.53
CA TRP A 133 -3.92 8.86 5.57
C TRP A 133 -3.04 9.53 4.50
N PHE A 134 -1.77 9.80 4.77
CA PHE A 134 -0.91 10.63 3.90
C PHE A 134 0.34 9.94 3.38
N VAL A 135 0.65 8.74 3.88
CA VAL A 135 1.73 7.93 3.34
C VAL A 135 1.13 6.96 2.33
N PRO A 136 1.62 6.95 1.08
CA PRO A 136 1.15 6.01 0.08
C PRO A 136 1.19 4.57 0.57
N LYS A 137 0.16 3.79 0.28
CA LYS A 137 0.04 2.38 0.64
C LYS A 137 0.63 1.47 -0.44
N VAL A 138 0.64 1.93 -1.68
CA VAL A 138 1.07 1.18 -2.84
C VAL A 138 1.86 2.08 -3.80
N ASP A 139 2.77 1.49 -4.55
CA ASP A 139 3.46 2.19 -5.65
C ASP A 139 2.53 2.23 -6.86
N THR A 140 1.91 3.38 -7.11
CA THR A 140 0.95 3.58 -8.21
C THR A 140 1.61 3.70 -9.58
N THR A 141 2.95 3.80 -9.64
CA THR A 141 3.68 3.99 -10.91
C THR A 141 3.96 2.70 -11.67
N LYS A 142 3.79 1.54 -11.02
CA LYS A 142 4.02 0.22 -11.60
C LYS A 142 3.00 -0.80 -11.12
N PRO A 143 2.72 -1.87 -11.89
CA PRO A 143 1.87 -2.95 -11.41
C PRO A 143 2.45 -3.59 -10.14
N ASN A 144 1.61 -3.74 -9.12
CA ASN A 144 1.96 -4.42 -7.87
C ASN A 144 1.66 -5.91 -8.00
N ASN A 145 2.65 -6.78 -7.83
CA ASN A 145 2.47 -8.22 -7.86
C ASN A 145 1.86 -8.67 -6.53
N ILE A 146 0.66 -9.26 -6.57
CA ILE A 146 -0.09 -9.68 -5.39
C ILE A 146 0.04 -11.18 -5.10
N GLY A 147 0.71 -11.94 -5.97
CA GLY A 147 1.11 -13.33 -5.73
C GLY A 147 0.96 -14.25 -6.94
N VAL A 148 1.12 -15.55 -6.68
CA VAL A 148 1.06 -16.62 -7.68
C VAL A 148 0.02 -17.66 -7.26
N PHE A 149 -0.75 -18.15 -8.22
CA PHE A 149 -1.71 -19.25 -8.06
C PHE A 149 -1.57 -20.25 -9.21
N LYS A 150 -2.24 -21.40 -9.11
CA LYS A 150 -2.16 -22.47 -10.10
C LYS A 150 -3.52 -22.70 -10.76
N ILE A 151 -3.49 -22.86 -12.09
CA ILE A 151 -4.64 -23.29 -12.89
C ILE A 151 -4.45 -24.75 -13.29
N GLU A 152 -5.46 -25.57 -13.04
CA GLU A 152 -5.46 -27.02 -13.27
C GLU A 152 -6.55 -27.46 -14.26
N SER A 153 -7.69 -26.77 -14.30
CA SER A 153 -8.84 -27.21 -15.11
C SER A 153 -8.74 -26.89 -16.60
N GLY A 154 -7.82 -26.00 -17.00
CA GLY A 154 -7.77 -25.44 -18.36
C GLY A 154 -8.91 -24.45 -18.66
N ASN A 155 -9.63 -24.02 -17.62
CA ASN A 155 -10.71 -23.06 -17.69
C ASN A 155 -10.54 -21.97 -16.63
N LEU A 156 -11.14 -20.81 -16.89
CA LEU A 156 -11.24 -19.70 -15.95
C LEU A 156 -12.67 -19.18 -15.92
N VAL A 157 -13.09 -18.70 -14.76
CA VAL A 157 -14.29 -17.90 -14.56
C VAL A 157 -13.86 -16.52 -14.09
N VAL A 158 -14.40 -15.49 -14.72
CA VAL A 158 -14.24 -14.09 -14.30
C VAL A 158 -15.58 -13.60 -13.79
N ALA A 159 -15.64 -13.18 -12.53
CA ALA A 159 -16.90 -12.86 -11.87
C ALA A 159 -16.70 -12.07 -10.56
N ASP A 160 -17.77 -11.47 -10.07
CA ASP A 160 -18.00 -11.29 -8.65
C ASP A 160 -18.03 -12.67 -7.94
N PRO A 161 -17.36 -12.84 -6.78
CA PRO A 161 -17.39 -14.11 -6.03
C PRO A 161 -18.80 -14.67 -5.77
N TYR A 162 -19.82 -13.82 -5.59
CA TYR A 162 -21.20 -14.26 -5.34
C TYR A 162 -21.83 -15.01 -6.52
N TYR A 163 -21.32 -14.82 -7.74
CA TYR A 163 -21.84 -15.52 -8.93
C TYR A 163 -21.12 -16.83 -9.25
N LEU A 164 -20.16 -17.26 -8.42
CA LEU A 164 -19.39 -18.48 -8.69
C LEU A 164 -20.26 -19.74 -8.64
N GLU A 165 -21.20 -19.81 -7.70
CA GLU A 165 -22.09 -20.98 -7.52
C GLU A 165 -23.28 -21.01 -8.48
N ASP A 166 -23.62 -19.87 -9.10
CA ASP A 166 -24.76 -19.75 -10.00
C ASP A 166 -24.33 -19.95 -11.46
N ASP A 167 -24.47 -21.18 -11.96
CA ASP A 167 -24.17 -21.55 -13.35
C ASP A 167 -25.00 -20.82 -14.41
N GLU A 168 -26.16 -20.28 -14.04
CA GLU A 168 -27.04 -19.53 -14.94
C GLU A 168 -26.81 -18.01 -14.88
N SER A 169 -25.93 -17.53 -13.99
CA SER A 169 -25.65 -16.09 -13.87
C SER A 169 -25.08 -15.51 -15.17
N GLU A 170 -25.77 -14.51 -15.71
CA GLU A 170 -25.30 -13.72 -16.86
C GLU A 170 -24.16 -12.76 -16.47
N GLY A 171 -23.89 -12.58 -15.17
CA GLY A 171 -22.89 -11.67 -14.62
C GLY A 171 -21.45 -12.20 -14.63
N LYS A 172 -21.22 -13.41 -15.16
CA LYS A 172 -19.89 -14.05 -15.23
C LYS A 172 -19.45 -14.38 -16.65
N ILE A 173 -18.14 -14.49 -16.84
CA ILE A 173 -17.52 -14.91 -18.10
C ILE A 173 -16.72 -16.18 -17.89
N SER A 174 -17.09 -17.23 -18.62
CA SER A 174 -16.33 -18.48 -18.69
C SER A 174 -15.37 -18.46 -19.87
N ILE A 175 -14.09 -18.73 -19.60
CA ILE A 175 -13.00 -18.73 -20.57
C ILE A 175 -12.42 -20.15 -20.63
N SER A 176 -12.37 -20.71 -21.84
CA SER A 176 -11.82 -22.04 -22.10
C SER A 176 -10.48 -21.97 -22.84
N ASN A 177 -9.82 -23.12 -22.99
CA ASN A 177 -8.49 -23.23 -23.61
C ASN A 177 -7.43 -22.38 -22.88
N VAL A 178 -7.50 -22.37 -21.55
CA VAL A 178 -6.57 -21.68 -20.67
C VAL A 178 -5.34 -22.54 -20.44
N LYS A 179 -4.16 -21.91 -20.45
CA LYS A 179 -2.92 -22.62 -20.20
C LYS A 179 -2.80 -23.05 -18.74
N ASN A 180 -2.68 -24.35 -18.51
CA ASN A 180 -2.43 -24.90 -17.17
C ASN A 180 -1.04 -24.56 -16.64
N GLY A 181 -0.93 -24.41 -15.32
CA GLY A 181 0.33 -24.16 -14.60
C GLY A 181 0.24 -22.96 -13.66
N GLU A 182 1.39 -22.35 -13.38
CA GLU A 182 1.51 -21.21 -12.47
C GLU A 182 1.18 -19.88 -13.17
N TRP A 183 0.39 -19.06 -12.49
CA TRP A 183 -0.08 -17.76 -12.94
C TRP A 183 0.22 -16.70 -11.90
N THR A 184 0.70 -15.55 -12.36
CA THR A 184 0.95 -14.38 -11.52
C THR A 184 -0.23 -13.42 -11.59
N ALA A 185 -0.63 -12.85 -10.45
CA ALA A 185 -1.61 -11.79 -10.37
C ALA A 185 -0.95 -10.45 -10.04
N SER A 186 -1.44 -9.38 -10.65
CA SER A 186 -1.01 -8.01 -10.34
C SER A 186 -2.14 -7.00 -10.41
N LEU A 187 -2.02 -5.96 -9.60
CA LEU A 187 -2.92 -4.81 -9.57
C LEU A 187 -2.23 -3.60 -10.20
N SER A 188 -2.98 -2.79 -10.91
CA SER A 188 -2.56 -1.43 -11.27
C SER A 188 -3.49 -0.42 -10.62
N TYR A 189 -2.96 0.77 -10.35
CA TYR A 189 -3.64 1.80 -9.58
C TYR A 189 -3.65 3.12 -10.33
N LEU A 190 -4.64 3.96 -10.03
CA LEU A 190 -4.64 5.38 -10.34
C LEU A 190 -3.74 6.14 -9.33
N PRO A 191 -3.40 7.42 -9.61
CA PRO A 191 -2.53 8.21 -8.72
C PRO A 191 -3.05 8.38 -7.29
N ASP A 192 -4.36 8.25 -7.08
CA ASP A 192 -5.05 8.34 -5.80
C ASP A 192 -5.20 6.98 -5.07
N GLU A 193 -4.50 5.96 -5.56
CA GLU A 193 -4.55 4.56 -5.05
C GLU A 193 -5.84 3.82 -5.36
N THR A 194 -6.76 4.38 -6.16
CA THR A 194 -7.93 3.64 -6.66
C THR A 194 -7.46 2.52 -7.60
N ILE A 195 -8.01 1.30 -7.43
CA ILE A 195 -7.64 0.19 -8.30
C ILE A 195 -8.14 0.45 -9.72
N LYS A 196 -7.21 0.40 -10.67
CA LYS A 196 -7.47 0.55 -12.10
C LYS A 196 -7.77 -0.80 -12.77
N SER A 197 -7.05 -1.85 -12.39
CA SER A 197 -7.22 -3.17 -13.01
C SER A 197 -6.68 -4.32 -12.17
N LEU A 198 -7.34 -5.48 -12.24
CA LEU A 198 -6.76 -6.78 -11.88
C LEU A 198 -6.26 -7.49 -13.15
N THR A 199 -4.97 -7.86 -13.20
CA THR A 199 -4.40 -8.65 -14.31
C THR A 199 -3.84 -9.96 -13.77
N VAL A 200 -4.22 -11.08 -14.39
CA VAL A 200 -3.55 -12.38 -14.18
C VAL A 200 -2.89 -12.85 -15.48
N TYR A 201 -1.72 -13.47 -15.39
CA TYR A 201 -0.99 -13.97 -16.56
C TYR A 201 -0.15 -15.21 -16.26
N TYR A 202 0.05 -16.05 -17.27
CA TYR A 202 0.83 -17.27 -17.14
C TYR A 202 2.33 -16.99 -16.92
N GLY A 203 2.92 -17.64 -15.91
CA GLY A 203 4.32 -17.51 -15.51
C GLY A 203 4.66 -16.17 -14.82
N ASP A 204 5.95 -15.89 -14.65
CA ASP A 204 6.44 -14.73 -13.87
C ASP A 204 6.36 -13.40 -14.61
N LYS A 205 6.26 -13.43 -15.95
CA LYS A 205 6.29 -12.23 -16.79
C LYS A 205 5.12 -12.19 -17.75
N LYS A 206 4.46 -11.03 -17.81
CA LYS A 206 3.42 -10.74 -18.77
C LYS A 206 3.94 -10.98 -20.19
N SER A 207 3.25 -11.84 -20.93
CA SER A 207 3.60 -12.14 -22.32
C SER A 207 3.49 -10.88 -23.18
N SER A 208 4.25 -10.80 -24.28
CA SER A 208 4.11 -9.74 -25.28
C SER A 208 2.89 -10.00 -26.17
N GLY A 209 2.37 -8.97 -26.85
CA GLY A 209 1.19 -9.08 -27.73
C GLY A 209 0.01 -8.23 -27.27
N ARG A 210 -1.08 -8.28 -28.03
CA ARG A 210 -2.29 -7.47 -27.82
C ARG A 210 -3.25 -8.12 -26.83
N TRP A 211 -4.02 -7.28 -26.17
CA TRP A 211 -5.19 -7.66 -25.40
C TRP A 211 -6.42 -7.60 -26.30
N HIS A 212 -7.40 -8.46 -26.04
CA HIS A 212 -8.65 -8.56 -26.79
C HIS A 212 -9.82 -8.46 -25.82
N ALA A 213 -10.70 -7.50 -26.03
CA ALA A 213 -11.92 -7.36 -25.26
C ALA A 213 -12.82 -8.58 -25.45
N CYS A 214 -13.41 -9.07 -24.36
CA CYS A 214 -14.52 -10.00 -24.38
C CYS A 214 -15.79 -9.26 -24.83
N GLU A 215 -16.69 -9.96 -25.53
CA GLU A 215 -17.97 -9.37 -25.95
C GLU A 215 -18.91 -9.10 -24.77
N LYS A 216 -18.75 -9.87 -23.69
CA LYS A 216 -19.50 -9.72 -22.44
C LYS A 216 -18.67 -8.94 -21.43
N MET A 217 -19.37 -8.19 -20.58
CA MET A 217 -18.84 -7.62 -19.34
C MET A 217 -19.25 -8.50 -18.17
N ILE A 218 -18.55 -8.37 -17.04
CA ILE A 218 -18.98 -8.99 -15.78
C ILE A 218 -19.83 -8.00 -14.98
N ALA A 219 -20.79 -8.51 -14.22
CA ALA A 219 -21.47 -7.74 -13.19
C ALA A 219 -20.72 -7.87 -11.86
N VAL A 220 -20.72 -6.80 -11.07
CA VAL A 220 -20.13 -6.73 -9.74
C VAL A 220 -21.12 -6.05 -8.81
N ASP A 221 -21.49 -6.73 -7.72
CA ASP A 221 -22.48 -6.30 -6.72
C ASP A 221 -21.91 -6.27 -5.29
N SER A 222 -20.69 -6.76 -5.10
CA SER A 222 -19.96 -6.78 -3.82
C SER A 222 -18.79 -5.79 -3.78
N ALA A 223 -18.71 -4.89 -4.76
CA ALA A 223 -17.52 -4.10 -5.08
C ALA A 223 -16.24 -4.93 -5.33
N SER A 224 -16.34 -6.24 -5.51
CA SER A 224 -15.19 -7.16 -5.67
C SER A 224 -15.35 -8.04 -6.90
N ALA A 225 -14.24 -8.26 -7.61
CA ALA A 225 -14.21 -9.15 -8.77
C ALA A 225 -12.89 -9.92 -8.82
N GLY A 226 -12.93 -11.11 -9.42
CA GLY A 226 -11.76 -11.97 -9.52
C GLY A 226 -11.74 -12.85 -10.76
N VAL A 227 -10.63 -13.56 -10.88
CA VAL A 227 -10.37 -14.57 -11.92
C VAL A 227 -10.05 -15.88 -11.21
N PHE A 228 -10.80 -16.93 -11.53
CA PHE A 228 -10.85 -18.16 -10.75
C PHE A 228 -10.78 -19.41 -11.62
N ASP A 229 -10.03 -20.42 -11.18
CA ASP A 229 -10.18 -21.78 -11.66
C ASP A 229 -11.42 -22.39 -10.99
N PRO A 230 -12.49 -22.69 -11.75
CA PRO A 230 -13.76 -23.18 -11.18
C PRO A 230 -13.63 -24.51 -10.44
N SER A 231 -12.56 -25.28 -10.68
CA SER A 231 -12.32 -26.54 -9.97
C SER A 231 -11.79 -26.36 -8.54
N LEU A 232 -11.27 -25.17 -8.21
CA LEU A 232 -10.61 -24.88 -6.94
C LEU A 232 -11.35 -23.81 -6.12
N SER A 233 -12.02 -22.87 -6.78
CA SER A 233 -12.59 -21.67 -6.14
C SER A 233 -13.88 -21.90 -5.34
N VAL A 234 -14.61 -22.98 -5.59
CA VAL A 234 -15.89 -23.32 -4.92
C VAL A 234 -15.70 -23.67 -3.42
N GLN A 235 -14.46 -23.71 -2.93
CA GLN A 235 -14.15 -24.12 -1.55
C GLN A 235 -13.94 -22.95 -0.58
N ILE A 236 -14.05 -21.70 -1.05
CA ILE A 236 -13.68 -20.50 -0.30
C ILE A 236 -14.92 -19.88 0.35
N LYS A 237 -14.79 -19.43 1.60
CA LYS A 237 -15.88 -18.78 2.34
C LYS A 237 -15.88 -17.27 2.11
N ASP A 238 -17.05 -16.65 2.10
CA ASP A 238 -17.23 -15.20 1.93
C ASP A 238 -16.33 -14.35 2.85
N ASP A 239 -16.18 -14.76 4.11
CA ASP A 239 -15.34 -14.06 5.09
C ASP A 239 -13.86 -13.95 4.65
N GLU A 240 -13.35 -14.94 3.92
CA GLU A 240 -11.96 -14.97 3.44
C GLU A 240 -11.75 -13.97 2.30
N TYR A 241 -12.73 -13.82 1.41
CA TYR A 241 -12.69 -12.80 0.36
C TYR A 241 -12.69 -11.39 0.96
N ILE A 242 -13.55 -11.14 1.95
CA ILE A 242 -13.64 -9.84 2.63
C ILE A 242 -12.34 -9.48 3.34
N GLU A 243 -11.69 -10.43 4.02
CA GLU A 243 -10.41 -10.19 4.68
C GLU A 243 -9.33 -9.75 3.69
N ILE A 244 -9.25 -10.43 2.54
CA ILE A 244 -8.28 -10.12 1.48
C ILE A 244 -8.53 -8.73 0.89
N THR A 245 -9.77 -8.43 0.53
CA THR A 245 -10.14 -7.17 -0.14
C THR A 245 -10.15 -5.97 0.81
N SER A 246 -10.24 -6.19 2.12
CA SER A 246 -10.11 -5.15 3.15
C SER A 246 -8.66 -4.77 3.50
N SER A 247 -7.67 -5.44 2.89
CA SER A 247 -6.26 -5.12 3.10
C SER A 247 -5.86 -3.79 2.47
N ASP A 248 -4.71 -3.23 2.87
CA ASP A 248 -4.14 -2.02 2.24
C ASP A 248 -3.82 -2.21 0.74
N VAL A 249 -3.63 -3.46 0.29
CA VAL A 249 -3.40 -3.82 -1.11
C VAL A 249 -4.73 -4.00 -1.86
N GLN A 250 -5.84 -4.17 -1.11
CA GLN A 250 -7.20 -4.26 -1.62
C GLN A 250 -7.45 -5.40 -2.63
N GLY A 251 -6.60 -6.43 -2.58
CA GLY A 251 -6.71 -7.65 -3.38
C GLY A 251 -5.64 -8.68 -2.98
N GLY A 252 -5.79 -9.90 -3.48
CA GLY A 252 -4.90 -11.00 -3.12
C GLY A 252 -5.17 -12.29 -3.88
N ILE A 253 -4.43 -13.32 -3.48
CA ILE A 253 -4.51 -14.67 -4.04
C ILE A 253 -5.47 -15.53 -3.22
N VAL A 254 -6.22 -16.37 -3.93
CA VAL A 254 -7.04 -17.43 -3.36
C VAL A 254 -6.70 -18.77 -4.04
N PRO A 255 -7.09 -19.92 -3.45
CA PRO A 255 -6.97 -21.21 -4.14
C PRO A 255 -7.54 -21.17 -5.56
N GLY A 256 -6.65 -21.34 -6.54
CA GLY A 256 -7.01 -21.33 -7.95
C GLY A 256 -7.34 -19.95 -8.54
N GLY A 257 -7.09 -18.84 -7.85
CA GLY A 257 -7.47 -17.54 -8.41
C GLY A 257 -6.85 -16.32 -7.74
N ALA A 258 -7.33 -15.17 -8.17
CA ALA A 258 -7.02 -13.87 -7.57
C ALA A 258 -8.27 -12.99 -7.55
N ILE A 259 -8.37 -12.14 -6.53
CA ILE A 259 -9.51 -11.25 -6.28
C ILE A 259 -9.01 -9.84 -5.95
N SER A 260 -9.83 -8.84 -6.28
CA SER A 260 -9.59 -7.42 -6.03
C SER A 260 -10.90 -6.70 -5.79
N VAL A 261 -10.88 -5.59 -5.04
CA VAL A 261 -11.96 -4.60 -5.16
C VAL A 261 -11.92 -3.95 -6.54
N SER A 262 -13.05 -3.45 -7.03
CA SER A 262 -13.12 -2.69 -8.28
C SER A 262 -12.61 -1.26 -8.13
N GLY A 263 -12.55 -0.72 -6.91
CA GLY A 263 -12.20 0.69 -6.66
C GLY A 263 -13.33 1.68 -6.95
N TYR A 264 -14.31 1.31 -7.78
CA TYR A 264 -15.49 2.13 -8.12
C TYR A 264 -16.80 1.61 -7.50
N GLY A 265 -16.80 0.38 -6.97
CA GLY A 265 -17.97 -0.24 -6.36
C GLY A 265 -18.67 -1.21 -7.32
N ASP A 266 -19.98 -1.17 -7.29
CA ASP A 266 -20.84 -2.04 -8.10
C ASP A 266 -20.96 -1.50 -9.53
N GLY A 267 -21.06 -2.40 -10.52
CA GLY A 267 -21.11 -1.99 -11.91
C GLY A 267 -20.84 -3.10 -12.92
N LEU A 268 -20.68 -2.69 -14.18
CA LEU A 268 -20.31 -3.57 -15.29
C LEU A 268 -18.87 -3.29 -15.70
N TYR A 269 -18.04 -4.33 -15.75
CA TYR A 269 -16.62 -4.17 -16.01
C TYR A 269 -16.14 -4.97 -17.22
N GLU A 270 -15.27 -4.35 -18.02
CA GLU A 270 -14.71 -4.96 -19.20
C GLU A 270 -13.65 -6.01 -18.84
N VAL A 271 -13.74 -7.16 -19.51
CA VAL A 271 -12.74 -8.22 -19.39
C VAL A 271 -11.96 -8.33 -20.70
N ASN A 272 -10.65 -8.38 -20.58
CA ASN A 272 -9.71 -8.49 -21.68
C ASN A 272 -8.92 -9.80 -21.56
N VAL A 273 -8.73 -10.50 -22.67
CA VAL A 273 -7.98 -11.76 -22.74
C VAL A 273 -6.77 -11.66 -23.65
N LYS A 274 -5.77 -12.48 -23.35
CA LYS A 274 -4.53 -12.54 -24.11
C LYS A 274 -4.21 -13.98 -24.51
N TYR A 275 -3.85 -14.15 -25.78
CA TYR A 275 -3.53 -15.44 -26.37
C TYR A 275 -2.05 -15.58 -26.69
N ASN A 276 -1.53 -16.80 -26.58
CA ASN A 276 -0.22 -17.15 -27.11
C ASN A 276 -0.30 -17.57 -28.60
N ARG A 277 0.84 -17.96 -29.18
CA ARG A 277 0.90 -18.40 -30.60
C ARG A 277 0.08 -19.68 -30.88
N SER A 278 -0.13 -20.51 -29.87
CA SER A 278 -0.95 -21.72 -29.94
C SER A 278 -2.44 -21.45 -29.69
N LYS A 279 -2.84 -20.16 -29.56
CA LYS A 279 -4.19 -19.71 -29.23
C LYS A 279 -4.69 -20.15 -27.84
N GLU A 280 -3.78 -20.57 -26.94
CA GLU A 280 -4.13 -20.76 -25.53
C GLU A 280 -4.23 -19.40 -24.84
N VAL A 281 -5.17 -19.26 -23.90
CA VAL A 281 -5.27 -18.08 -23.05
C VAL A 281 -4.12 -18.09 -22.05
N VAL A 282 -3.37 -17.00 -22.01
CA VAL A 282 -2.19 -16.79 -21.16
C VAL A 282 -2.24 -15.47 -20.37
N GLY A 283 -3.37 -14.76 -20.44
CA GLY A 283 -3.62 -13.57 -19.64
C GLY A 283 -5.09 -13.20 -19.63
N VAL A 284 -5.57 -12.71 -18.49
CA VAL A 284 -6.90 -12.15 -18.28
C VAL A 284 -6.75 -10.85 -17.49
N MET A 285 -7.52 -9.83 -17.85
CA MET A 285 -7.49 -8.53 -17.21
C MET A 285 -8.92 -8.02 -17.02
N ILE A 286 -9.26 -7.60 -15.81
CA ILE A 286 -10.48 -6.87 -15.49
C ILE A 286 -10.10 -5.40 -15.42
N GLY A 287 -10.71 -4.57 -16.28
CA GLY A 287 -10.56 -3.12 -16.24
C GLY A 287 -11.69 -2.52 -15.39
N PHE A 288 -11.33 -1.77 -14.36
CA PHE A 288 -12.31 -1.14 -13.47
C PHE A 288 -12.55 0.34 -13.77
N GLU A 289 -11.67 0.96 -14.57
CA GLU A 289 -11.84 2.33 -15.03
C GLU A 289 -13.10 2.43 -15.91
N GLU A 290 -14.02 3.31 -15.54
CA GLU A 290 -15.10 3.74 -16.42
C GLU A 290 -14.52 4.78 -17.39
N ASP A 291 -14.61 4.53 -18.70
CA ASP A 291 -14.32 5.54 -19.72
C ASP A 291 -15.36 6.68 -19.59
N TYR A 292 -15.07 7.71 -18.79
CA TYR A 292 -15.84 8.96 -18.74
C TYR A 292 -15.16 10.11 -19.47
#